data_AF-A0A218P8D9-F1
#
_entry.id   AF-A0A218P8D9-F1
#
_cell.length_a   1.000
_cell.length_b   1.000
_cell.length_c   1.000
_cell.angle_alpha   90.00
_cell.angle_beta   90.00
_cell.angle_gamma   90.00
#
_symmetry.space_group_name_H-M   'P 1'
#
loop_
_entity.id
_entity.type
_entity.pdbx_description
1 polymer ?
#
loop_
_entity_poly.entity_id
_entity_poly.type
_entity_poly.pdbx_seq_one_letter_code
_entity_poly.pdbx_strand_id
1 'polypeptide(L)'
;MLKELAELDSGAVLITGDGKRLARIYINAWSRGGRRVLAEYLPFQVNGDVYIGSPFESDDFEVYLIVNPLSRPKAEREKLHRWLAGHRDKLILLYEQKYVKDSIARYGIKEFIDYLIAYKRETVGFEQVDVMRLEEGKVVGSKTYIRRY
;
A
#
# COMPACT_ATOMS: atom_id res chain seq x y z
N MET A 1 -7.05 10.91 8.39
CA MET A 1 -6.84 9.61 7.71
C MET A 1 -6.06 9.73 6.41
N LEU A 2 -6.56 10.33 5.32
CA LEU A 2 -5.76 10.45 4.08
C LEU A 2 -4.52 11.34 4.23
N LYS A 3 -4.59 12.43 5.02
CA LYS A 3 -3.43 13.27 5.33
C LYS A 3 -2.44 12.56 6.25
N GLU A 4 -2.94 11.96 7.34
CA GLU A 4 -2.14 11.14 8.27
C GLU A 4 -1.30 10.09 7.54
N LEU A 5 -1.86 9.41 6.54
CA LEU A 5 -1.15 8.45 5.70
C LEU A 5 0.08 9.03 4.98
N ALA A 6 0.00 10.28 4.53
CA ALA A 6 1.12 10.96 3.85
C ALA A 6 2.22 11.41 4.83
N GLU A 7 1.91 11.48 6.12
CA GLU A 7 2.78 11.93 7.20
C GLU A 7 3.35 10.75 8.02
N LEU A 8 3.11 9.51 7.60
CA LEU A 8 3.67 8.33 8.27
C LEU A 8 5.20 8.30 8.20
N ASP A 9 5.81 7.86 9.29
CA ASP A 9 7.24 7.56 9.38
C ASP A 9 7.55 6.07 9.22
N SER A 10 6.60 5.20 9.55
CA SER A 10 6.65 3.75 9.36
C SER A 10 5.24 3.17 9.23
N GLY A 11 5.16 1.91 8.80
CA GLY A 11 3.92 1.15 8.66
C GLY A 11 3.60 0.73 7.23
N ALA A 12 2.65 -0.17 7.08
CA ALA A 12 2.22 -0.71 5.81
C ALA A 12 0.82 -0.24 5.40
N VAL A 13 0.73 0.28 4.19
CA VAL A 13 -0.50 0.76 3.56
C VAL A 13 -0.82 -0.13 2.37
N LEU A 14 -1.99 -0.77 2.39
CA LEU A 14 -2.51 -1.52 1.25
C LEU A 14 -3.47 -0.67 0.43
N ILE A 15 -3.18 -0.48 -0.86
CA ILE A 15 -4.09 0.15 -1.82
C ILE A 15 -4.60 -0.91 -2.78
N THR A 16 -5.92 -1.02 -2.91
CA THR A 16 -6.56 -2.04 -3.75
C THR A 16 -7.46 -1.40 -4.80
N GLY A 17 -7.70 -2.11 -5.91
CA GLY A 17 -8.59 -1.66 -6.99
C GLY A 17 -7.93 -0.76 -8.03
N ASP A 18 -6.62 -0.90 -8.25
CA ASP A 18 -5.85 -0.11 -9.23
C ASP A 18 -5.81 1.41 -8.91
N GLY A 19 -5.70 1.75 -7.63
CA GLY A 19 -5.62 3.13 -7.13
C GLY A 19 -4.32 3.88 -7.47
N LYS A 20 -3.83 3.82 -8.72
CA LYS A 20 -2.53 4.38 -9.19
C LYS A 20 -2.29 5.82 -8.73
N ARG A 21 -3.31 6.66 -8.83
CA ARG A 21 -3.20 8.08 -8.45
C ARG A 21 -2.91 8.23 -6.96
N LEU A 22 -3.57 7.45 -6.11
CA LEU A 22 -3.36 7.46 -4.66
C LEU A 22 -1.97 6.90 -4.33
N ALA A 23 -1.60 5.77 -4.93
CA ALA A 23 -0.28 5.18 -4.74
C ALA A 23 0.85 6.14 -5.10
N ARG A 24 0.75 6.82 -6.25
CA ARG A 24 1.69 7.86 -6.66
C ARG A 24 1.78 9.02 -5.67
N ILE A 25 0.63 9.47 -5.13
CA ILE A 25 0.60 10.56 -4.14
C ILE A 25 1.39 10.18 -2.89
N TYR A 26 1.21 8.97 -2.36
CA TYR A 26 1.89 8.54 -1.15
C TYR A 26 3.38 8.29 -1.35
N ILE A 27 3.78 7.61 -2.44
CA ILE A 27 5.21 7.43 -2.73
C ILE A 27 5.89 8.79 -2.89
N ASN A 28 5.30 9.72 -3.63
CA ASN A 28 5.85 11.06 -3.80
C ASN A 28 5.85 11.87 -2.49
N ALA A 29 4.90 11.64 -1.58
CA ALA A 29 4.89 12.30 -0.29
C ALA A 29 6.04 11.77 0.59
N TRP A 30 6.20 10.45 0.65
CA TRP A 30 7.24 9.81 1.46
C TRP A 30 8.65 10.05 0.90
N SER A 31 8.81 10.22 -0.41
CA SER A 31 10.13 10.52 -1.03
C SER A 31 10.62 11.96 -0.81
N ARG A 32 9.72 12.92 -0.53
CA ARG A 32 10.07 14.36 -0.40
C ARG A 32 11.11 14.67 0.68
N GLY A 33 11.29 13.79 1.67
CA GLY A 33 12.29 13.93 2.73
C GLY A 33 13.68 13.39 2.40
N GLY A 34 13.96 13.02 1.15
CA GLY A 34 15.21 12.36 0.75
C GLY A 34 15.26 10.87 1.07
N ARG A 35 14.13 10.28 1.47
CA ARG A 35 13.99 8.83 1.70
C ARG A 35 14.16 8.09 0.37
N ARG A 36 14.98 7.04 0.38
CA ARG A 36 15.21 6.20 -0.80
C ARG A 36 14.03 5.24 -0.95
N VAL A 37 13.55 5.11 -2.17
CA VAL A 37 12.42 4.25 -2.50
C VAL A 37 12.93 3.04 -3.30
N LEU A 38 12.59 1.84 -2.87
CA LEU A 38 12.72 0.62 -3.67
C LEU A 38 11.34 0.19 -4.17
N ALA A 39 11.21 -0.03 -5.47
CA ALA A 39 10.02 -0.57 -6.10
C ALA A 39 10.34 -1.86 -6.83
N GLU A 40 9.45 -2.85 -6.77
CA GLU A 40 9.60 -4.05 -7.62
C GLU A 40 9.48 -3.70 -9.11
N TYR A 41 8.55 -2.81 -9.42
CA TYR A 41 8.47 -2.10 -10.68
C TYR A 41 7.60 -0.85 -10.49
N LEU A 42 7.62 0.05 -11.46
CA LEU A 42 6.87 1.31 -11.41
C LEU A 42 5.62 1.25 -12.31
N PRO A 43 4.42 0.99 -11.76
CA PRO A 43 3.16 1.05 -12.52
C PRO A 43 2.72 2.48 -12.86
N PHE A 44 3.46 3.50 -12.41
CA PHE A 44 3.23 4.91 -12.62
C PHE A 44 4.54 5.70 -12.45
N GLN A 45 4.60 6.90 -13.02
CA GLN A 45 5.74 7.81 -12.84
C GLN A 45 5.74 8.41 -11.43
N VAL A 46 6.90 8.41 -10.80
CA VAL A 46 7.16 8.93 -9.45
C VAL A 46 8.22 10.03 -9.52
N ASN A 47 8.21 10.93 -8.55
CA ASN A 47 9.20 12.00 -8.44
C ASN A 47 10.30 11.59 -7.47
N GLY A 48 11.56 11.90 -7.81
CA GLY A 48 12.74 11.59 -6.99
C GLY A 48 13.43 10.29 -7.40
N ASP A 49 14.43 9.90 -6.61
CA ASP A 49 15.25 8.73 -6.87
C ASP A 49 14.53 7.46 -6.42
N VAL A 50 14.12 6.65 -7.39
CA VAL A 50 13.48 5.36 -7.14
C VAL A 50 14.27 4.25 -7.81
N TYR A 51 14.61 3.25 -7.01
CA TYR A 51 15.39 2.10 -7.42
C TYR A 51 14.43 0.96 -7.76
N ILE A 52 14.77 0.18 -8.79
CA ILE A 52 13.99 -0.97 -9.20
C ILE A 52 14.72 -2.23 -8.76
N GLY A 53 14.06 -3.09 -8.00
CA GLY A 53 14.66 -4.33 -7.50
C GLY A 53 13.75 -5.12 -6.57
N SER A 54 14.25 -6.27 -6.13
CA SER A 54 13.54 -7.15 -5.21
C SER A 54 13.59 -6.58 -3.78
N PRO A 55 12.44 -6.43 -3.07
CA PRO A 55 12.43 -5.99 -1.68
C PRO A 55 13.10 -7.02 -0.75
N PHE A 56 13.36 -8.23 -1.22
CA PHE A 56 13.93 -9.32 -0.43
C PHE A 56 15.46 -9.37 -0.45
N GLU A 57 16.11 -8.44 -1.16
CA GLU A 57 17.55 -8.46 -1.40
C GLU A 57 18.29 -7.26 -0.77
N SER A 58 17.57 -6.26 -0.24
CA SER A 58 18.16 -5.11 0.42
C SER A 58 17.21 -4.47 1.44
N ASP A 59 17.77 -4.18 2.61
CA ASP A 59 17.08 -3.56 3.75
C ASP A 59 17.48 -2.07 3.93
N ASP A 60 18.24 -1.53 2.96
CA ASP A 60 18.82 -0.19 3.02
C ASP A 60 17.82 0.92 2.68
N PHE A 61 16.62 0.57 2.23
CA PHE A 61 15.61 1.55 1.81
C PHE A 61 14.68 1.90 2.97
N GLU A 62 14.20 3.13 2.97
CA GLU A 62 13.23 3.63 3.94
C GLU A 62 11.78 3.40 3.46
N VAL A 63 11.58 3.33 2.13
CA VAL A 63 10.27 3.18 1.50
C VAL A 63 10.29 2.03 0.50
N TYR A 64 9.28 1.16 0.57
CA TYR A 64 9.11 0.02 -0.34
C TYR A 64 7.78 0.09 -1.08
N LEU A 65 7.80 -0.15 -2.39
CA LEU A 65 6.62 -0.36 -3.22
C LEU A 65 6.58 -1.81 -3.68
N ILE A 66 5.61 -2.56 -3.14
CA ILE A 66 5.40 -3.98 -3.43
C ILE A 66 4.12 -4.11 -4.23
N VAL A 67 4.21 -4.75 -5.40
CA VAL A 67 3.10 -4.82 -6.33
C VAL A 67 2.43 -6.20 -6.33
N ASN A 68 1.10 -6.18 -6.44
CA ASN A 68 0.19 -7.31 -6.46
C ASN A 68 0.45 -8.35 -5.36
N PRO A 69 0.61 -7.93 -4.08
CA PRO A 69 0.99 -8.83 -3.00
C PRO A 69 -0.03 -9.93 -2.74
N LEU A 70 -1.32 -9.71 -3.04
CA LEU A 70 -2.38 -10.69 -2.82
C LEU A 70 -2.50 -11.69 -3.96
N SER A 71 -2.04 -11.31 -5.15
CA SER A 71 -2.13 -12.09 -6.38
C SER A 71 -0.89 -12.98 -6.63
N ARG A 72 0.07 -12.98 -5.71
CA ARG A 72 1.28 -13.81 -5.78
C ARG A 72 1.03 -15.31 -5.58
N PRO A 73 1.90 -16.18 -6.12
CA PRO A 73 1.95 -17.60 -5.77
C PRO A 73 2.08 -17.81 -4.25
N LYS A 74 1.64 -18.97 -3.75
CA LYS A 74 1.63 -19.29 -2.31
C LYS A 74 3.02 -19.11 -1.66
N ALA A 75 4.07 -19.66 -2.26
CA ALA A 75 5.43 -19.57 -1.73
C ALA A 75 5.94 -18.12 -1.62
N GLU A 76 5.62 -17.28 -2.61
CA GLU A 76 5.96 -15.86 -2.57
C GLU A 76 5.15 -15.08 -1.54
N ARG A 77 3.87 -15.42 -1.34
CA ARG A 77 3.06 -14.82 -0.27
C ARG A 77 3.63 -15.14 1.11
N GLU A 78 4.10 -16.36 1.34
CA GLU A 78 4.76 -16.74 2.60
C GLU A 78 6.10 -16.00 2.77
N LYS A 79 6.88 -15.84 1.70
CA LYS A 79 8.11 -15.03 1.71
C LYS A 79 7.82 -13.58 2.08
N LEU A 80 6.83 -12.97 1.44
CA LEU A 80 6.39 -11.60 1.72
C LEU A 80 5.90 -11.46 3.16
N HIS A 81 5.11 -12.42 3.65
CA HIS A 81 4.62 -12.41 5.03
C HIS A 81 5.76 -12.40 6.06
N ARG A 82 6.79 -13.24 5.87
CA ARG A 82 7.98 -13.23 6.72
C ARG A 82 8.74 -11.90 6.61
N TRP A 83 8.86 -11.36 5.40
CA TRP A 83 9.54 -10.10 5.18
C TRP A 83 8.82 -8.93 5.90
N LEU A 84 7.49 -8.83 5.77
CA LEU A 84 6.69 -7.81 6.46
C LEU A 84 6.75 -7.93 7.98
N ALA A 85 6.89 -9.15 8.51
CA ALA A 85 7.08 -9.35 9.95
C ALA A 85 8.39 -8.76 10.46
N GLY A 86 9.45 -8.78 9.66
CA GLY A 86 10.76 -8.23 10.02
C GLY A 86 10.93 -6.73 9.77
N HIS A 87 10.05 -6.09 8.98
CA HIS A 87 10.22 -4.72 8.49
C HIS A 87 9.10 -3.78 8.94
N ARG A 88 8.70 -3.88 10.22
CA ARG A 88 7.64 -3.04 10.81
C ARG A 88 8.05 -1.58 11.00
N ASP A 89 9.35 -1.30 10.98
CA ASP A 89 9.97 0.02 11.09
C ASP A 89 10.03 0.79 9.75
N LYS A 90 9.68 0.14 8.62
CA LYS A 90 9.74 0.73 7.28
C LYS A 90 8.40 1.28 6.82
N LEU A 91 8.43 2.17 5.81
CA LEU A 91 7.23 2.54 5.06
C LEU A 91 7.02 1.59 3.90
N ILE A 92 5.86 0.94 3.87
CA ILE A 92 5.57 -0.10 2.89
C ILE A 92 4.27 0.22 2.19
N LEU A 93 4.33 0.49 0.89
CA LEU A 93 3.16 0.58 0.04
C LEU A 93 2.91 -0.76 -0.66
N LEU A 94 1.84 -1.42 -0.27
CA LEU A 94 1.32 -2.60 -0.92
C LEU A 94 0.32 -2.15 -1.99
N TYR A 95 0.66 -2.30 -3.26
CA TYR A 95 -0.18 -1.89 -4.39
C TYR A 95 -0.83 -3.09 -5.05
N GLU A 96 -2.15 -3.23 -4.95
CA GLU A 96 -2.91 -4.34 -5.54
C GLU A 96 -3.88 -3.83 -6.61
N GLN A 97 -3.78 -4.42 -7.80
CA GLN A 97 -4.71 -4.10 -8.90
C GLN A 97 -6.12 -4.64 -8.62
N LYS A 98 -6.21 -5.81 -8.01
CA LYS A 98 -7.49 -6.39 -7.60
C LYS A 98 -8.16 -5.53 -6.52
N TYR A 99 -9.47 -5.31 -6.65
CA TYR A 99 -10.25 -4.66 -5.59
C TYR A 99 -10.44 -5.61 -4.40
N VAL A 100 -10.04 -5.14 -3.21
CA VAL A 100 -10.18 -5.86 -1.95
C VAL A 100 -10.56 -4.86 -0.85
N LYS A 101 -11.76 -5.02 -0.30
CA LYS A 101 -12.26 -4.26 0.86
C LYS A 101 -12.43 -5.23 2.03
N ASP A 102 -13.66 -5.63 2.34
CA ASP A 102 -13.97 -6.53 3.45
C ASP A 102 -13.37 -7.94 3.26
N SER A 103 -13.09 -8.32 2.01
CA SER A 103 -12.39 -9.56 1.67
C SER A 103 -10.94 -9.59 2.18
N ILE A 104 -10.37 -8.48 2.65
CA ILE A 104 -9.04 -8.45 3.27
C ILE A 104 -8.93 -9.41 4.46
N ALA A 105 -10.05 -9.65 5.16
CA ALA A 105 -10.10 -10.56 6.31
C ALA A 105 -9.67 -11.99 5.98
N ARG A 106 -9.70 -12.39 4.69
CA ARG A 106 -9.31 -13.72 4.19
C ARG A 106 -7.81 -13.86 3.96
N TYR A 107 -7.04 -12.78 4.06
CA TYR A 107 -5.60 -12.77 3.77
C TYR A 107 -4.82 -12.57 5.06
N GLY A 108 -3.80 -13.40 5.30
CA GLY A 108 -2.93 -13.29 6.49
C GLY A 108 -2.17 -11.97 6.57
N ILE A 109 -1.88 -11.35 5.41
CA ILE A 109 -1.21 -10.06 5.33
C ILE A 109 -1.95 -8.93 6.06
N LYS A 110 -3.26 -9.09 6.37
CA LYS A 110 -4.03 -8.14 7.16
C LYS A 110 -3.40 -7.82 8.51
N GLU A 111 -2.67 -8.78 9.10
CA GLU A 111 -1.95 -8.61 10.37
C GLU A 111 -0.78 -7.64 10.26
N PHE A 112 -0.34 -7.34 9.03
CA PHE A 112 0.80 -6.49 8.72
C PHE A 112 0.39 -5.11 8.23
N ILE A 113 -0.89 -4.90 7.95
CA ILE A 113 -1.41 -3.67 7.35
C ILE A 113 -1.93 -2.77 8.45
N ASP A 114 -1.47 -1.52 8.46
CA ASP A 114 -1.97 -0.47 9.35
C ASP A 114 -3.16 0.26 8.71
N TYR A 115 -3.13 0.39 7.38
CA TYR A 115 -4.21 1.03 6.62
C TYR A 115 -4.54 0.32 5.31
N LEU A 116 -5.83 0.14 5.06
CA LEU A 116 -6.36 -0.33 3.78
C LEU A 116 -7.12 0.79 3.08
N ILE A 117 -6.74 1.08 1.84
CA ILE A 117 -7.41 2.01 0.93
C ILE A 117 -8.01 1.20 -0.22
N ALA A 118 -9.33 0.99 -0.19
CA ALA A 118 -10.04 0.35 -1.27
C ALA A 118 -10.58 1.42 -2.24
N TYR A 119 -10.01 1.45 -3.46
CA TYR A 119 -10.40 2.38 -4.51
C TYR A 119 -11.38 1.71 -5.47
N LYS A 120 -12.53 2.35 -5.68
CA LYS A 120 -13.56 1.90 -6.63
C LYS A 120 -13.88 3.02 -7.60
N ARG A 121 -13.72 2.76 -8.89
CA ARG A 121 -14.20 3.63 -9.96
C ARG A 121 -15.48 3.03 -10.54
N GLU A 122 -16.60 3.72 -10.37
CA GLU A 122 -17.87 3.31 -10.96
C GLU A 122 -18.03 3.98 -12.32
N THR A 123 -18.67 3.27 -13.25
CA THR A 123 -18.88 3.72 -14.65
C THR A 123 -19.73 4.98 -14.77
N VAL A 124 -20.44 5.38 -13.71
CA VAL A 124 -21.46 6.44 -13.72
C VAL A 124 -21.02 7.66 -12.88
N GLY A 125 -19.81 8.15 -13.11
CA GLY A 125 -19.42 9.50 -12.69
C GLY A 125 -19.09 9.70 -11.21
N PHE A 126 -18.78 8.63 -10.46
CA PHE A 126 -18.22 8.79 -9.11
C PHE A 126 -17.05 7.87 -8.82
N GLU A 127 -16.09 8.42 -8.06
CA GLU A 127 -14.99 7.68 -7.45
C GLU A 127 -15.29 7.52 -5.97
N GLN A 128 -15.12 6.30 -5.46
CA GLN A 128 -15.24 5.99 -4.04
C GLN A 128 -13.89 5.50 -3.52
N VAL A 129 -13.48 6.07 -2.38
CA VAL A 129 -12.28 5.66 -1.64
C VAL A 129 -12.71 5.30 -0.23
N ASP A 130 -12.64 4.03 0.11
CA ASP A 130 -12.81 3.56 1.48
C ASP A 130 -11.43 3.45 2.14
N VAL A 131 -11.22 4.18 3.23
CA VAL A 131 -9.99 4.09 4.03
C VAL A 131 -10.34 3.42 5.35
N MET A 132 -9.63 2.36 5.70
CA MET A 132 -9.78 1.63 6.95
C MET A 132 -8.45 1.61 7.67
N ARG A 133 -8.47 1.89 8.98
CA ARG A 133 -7.35 1.66 9.88
C ARG A 133 -7.50 0.29 10.52
N LEU A 134 -6.43 -0.47 10.52
CA LEU A 134 -6.36 -1.80 11.08
C LEU A 134 -5.41 -1.82 12.28
N GLU A 135 -5.77 -2.57 13.31
CA GLU A 135 -4.89 -2.92 14.42
C GLU A 135 -5.03 -4.42 14.66
N GLU A 136 -3.90 -5.13 14.69
CA GLU A 136 -3.86 -6.60 14.80
C GLU A 136 -4.79 -7.32 13.80
N GLY A 137 -4.87 -6.78 12.57
CA GLY A 137 -5.71 -7.33 11.50
C GLY A 137 -7.22 -7.09 11.66
N LYS A 138 -7.65 -6.27 12.63
CA LYS A 138 -9.05 -5.86 12.84
C LYS A 138 -9.24 -4.40 12.47
N VAL A 139 -10.38 -4.09 11.85
CA VAL A 139 -10.72 -2.69 11.52
C VAL A 139 -11.12 -1.96 12.80
N VAL A 140 -10.34 -0.94 13.17
CA VAL A 140 -10.60 -0.08 14.34
C VAL A 140 -11.17 1.28 13.97
N GLY A 141 -11.10 1.65 12.70
CA GLY A 141 -11.69 2.89 12.20
C GLY A 141 -11.84 2.86 10.68
N SER A 142 -12.84 3.58 10.16
CA SER A 142 -13.06 3.67 8.72
C SER A 142 -13.60 5.04 8.32
N LYS A 143 -13.33 5.43 7.07
CA LYS A 143 -13.86 6.63 6.46
C LYS A 143 -14.00 6.45 4.95
N THR A 144 -15.17 6.78 4.43
CA THR A 144 -15.46 6.75 3.00
C THR A 144 -15.40 8.17 2.43
N TYR A 145 -14.73 8.31 1.30
CA TYR A 145 -14.69 9.55 0.51
C TYR A 145 -15.32 9.28 -0.84
N ILE A 146 -16.20 10.17 -1.27
CA ILE A 146 -16.87 10.08 -2.57
C ILE A 146 -16.58 11.36 -3.33
N ARG A 147 -16.07 11.23 -4.55
CA ARG A 147 -15.95 12.34 -5.50
C ARG A 147 -16.97 12.12 -6.61
N ARG A 148 -17.91 13.07 -6.74
CA ARG A 148 -18.85 13.13 -7.87
C ARG A 148 -18.27 14.05 -8.94
N TYR A 149 -18.39 13.65 -10.19
CA TYR A 149 -18.01 14.42 -11.37
C TYR A 149 -19.22 15.12 -11.98
#